data_AF-A0A6J1LJ93-F1
#
_entry.id   AF-A0A6J1LJ93-F1
#
_cell.length_a   1.000
_cell.length_b   1.000
_cell.length_c   1.000
_cell.angle_alpha   90.00
_cell.angle_beta   90.00
_cell.angle_gamma   90.00
#
_symmetry.space_group_name_H-M   'P 1'
#
loop_
_entity.id
_entity.type
_entity.pdbx_description
1 polymer ?
#
loop_
_entity_poly.entity_id
_entity_poly.type
_entity_poly.pdbx_seq_one_letter_code
_entity_poly.pdbx_strand_id
1 'polypeptide(L)'
;MPSFRISSKISLLLLLLICVASILCVFSLPAFEYLSNQCKGLDDCDHFLPICAAYTNEHQFFYSHCDMLREICLTGKDWKMDFLSHCNVSKL
;
A
#
# COMPACT_ATOMS: atom_id res chain seq x y z
N MET A 1 16.17 -50.78 -8.60
CA MET A 1 15.08 -49.89 -8.12
C MET A 1 15.68 -48.54 -7.69
N PRO A 2 15.71 -47.49 -8.55
CA PRO A 2 16.28 -46.18 -8.22
C PRO A 2 15.24 -45.09 -7.86
N SER A 3 13.95 -45.40 -7.94
CA SER A 3 12.83 -44.42 -7.84
C SER A 3 12.74 -43.71 -6.47
N PHE A 4 13.08 -44.39 -5.36
CA PHE A 4 12.90 -43.86 -4.01
C PHE A 4 13.86 -42.70 -3.65
N ARG A 5 15.06 -42.67 -4.25
CA ARG A 5 16.10 -41.65 -3.98
C ARG A 5 15.81 -40.29 -4.63
N ILE A 6 15.02 -40.30 -5.71
CA ILE A 6 14.69 -39.12 -6.51
C ILE A 6 13.57 -38.32 -5.86
N SER A 7 12.56 -39.02 -5.29
CA SER A 7 11.45 -38.42 -4.54
C SER A 7 11.92 -37.62 -3.31
N SER A 8 12.89 -38.15 -2.56
CA SER A 8 13.47 -37.47 -1.39
C SER A 8 14.19 -36.18 -1.73
N LYS A 9 14.95 -36.15 -2.84
CA LYS A 9 15.66 -34.93 -3.29
C LYS A 9 14.70 -33.86 -3.80
N ILE A 10 13.65 -34.25 -4.52
CA ILE A 10 12.61 -33.33 -4.99
C ILE A 10 11.85 -32.71 -3.82
N SER A 11 11.49 -33.52 -2.81
CA SER A 11 10.86 -33.04 -1.58
C SER A 11 11.73 -32.02 -0.85
N LEU A 12 13.04 -32.27 -0.77
CA LEU A 12 13.99 -31.38 -0.11
C LEU A 12 14.15 -30.06 -0.88
N LEU A 13 14.18 -30.13 -2.21
CA LEU A 13 14.26 -28.95 -3.08
C LEU A 13 13.01 -28.06 -2.94
N LEU A 14 11.82 -28.68 -2.88
CA LEU A 14 10.55 -27.97 -2.71
C LEU A 14 10.48 -27.25 -1.36
N LEU A 15 10.94 -27.91 -0.29
CA LEU A 15 10.95 -27.36 1.06
C LEU A 15 11.92 -26.16 1.15
N LEU A 16 13.06 -26.25 0.47
CA LEU A 16 14.04 -25.17 0.40
C LEU A 16 13.52 -23.95 -0.38
N LEU A 17 12.79 -24.17 -1.48
CA LEU A 17 12.10 -23.11 -2.23
C LEU A 17 11.06 -22.38 -1.38
N ILE A 18 10.24 -23.12 -0.63
CA ILE A 18 9.23 -22.53 0.27
C ILE A 18 9.90 -21.71 1.37
N CYS A 19 10.98 -22.22 1.98
CA CYS A 19 11.75 -21.47 2.98
C CYS A 19 12.30 -20.16 2.39
N VAL A 20 12.93 -20.19 1.23
CA VAL A 20 13.46 -18.97 0.58
C VAL A 20 12.34 -17.97 0.27
N ALA A 21 11.20 -18.44 -0.26
CA ALA A 21 10.05 -17.59 -0.52
C ALA A 21 9.50 -16.94 0.76
N SER A 22 9.38 -17.71 1.85
CA SER A 22 8.90 -17.19 3.13
C SER A 22 9.85 -16.15 3.74
N ILE A 23 11.17 -16.36 3.63
CA ILE A 23 12.18 -15.39 4.08
C ILE A 23 12.06 -14.10 3.26
N LEU A 24 11.95 -14.19 1.93
CA LEU A 24 11.78 -13.02 1.05
C LEU A 24 10.49 -12.25 1.35
N CYS A 25 9.39 -12.94 1.68
CA CYS A 25 8.15 -12.29 2.13
C CYS A 25 8.35 -11.55 3.45
N VAL A 26 9.01 -12.16 4.45
CA VAL A 26 9.28 -11.53 5.75
C VAL A 26 10.13 -10.27 5.60
N PHE A 27 11.09 -10.24 4.67
CA PHE A 27 11.91 -9.06 4.42
C PHE A 27 11.17 -7.91 3.72
N SER A 28 10.04 -8.16 3.04
CA SER A 28 9.22 -7.09 2.44
C SER A 28 8.19 -6.48 3.41
N LEU A 29 7.82 -7.16 4.49
CA LEU A 29 6.95 -6.62 5.55
C LEU A 29 7.50 -5.38 6.30
N PRO A 30 8.78 -5.32 6.75
CA PRO A 30 9.28 -4.22 7.57
C PRO A 30 9.35 -2.87 6.83
N ALA A 31 9.33 -2.86 5.49
CA ALA A 31 9.26 -1.63 4.72
C ALA A 31 7.90 -0.92 4.86
N PHE A 32 6.82 -1.67 5.08
CA PHE A 32 5.46 -1.13 5.14
C PHE A 32 5.13 -0.54 6.51
N GLU A 33 5.55 -1.20 7.59
CA GLU A 33 5.31 -0.72 8.96
C GLU A 33 6.12 0.54 9.29
N TYR A 34 7.34 0.65 8.73
CA TYR A 34 8.17 1.84 8.93
C TYR A 34 7.56 3.10 8.32
N LEU A 35 7.01 3.00 7.10
CA LEU A 35 6.32 4.12 6.44
C LEU A 35 5.06 4.54 7.22
N SER A 36 4.27 3.55 7.67
CA SER A 36 3.07 3.82 8.47
C SER A 36 3.38 4.58 9.77
N ASN A 37 4.50 4.26 10.44
CA ASN A 37 4.91 4.97 11.65
C ASN A 37 5.35 6.42 11.40
N GLN A 38 5.86 6.77 10.21
CA GLN A 38 6.17 8.17 9.87
C GLN A 38 4.92 9.00 9.57
N CYS A 39 3.88 8.35 9.04
CA CYS A 39 2.61 9.00 8.70
C CYS A 39 1.62 9.08 9.89
N LYS A 40 1.94 8.47 11.04
CA LYS A 40 1.10 8.47 12.26
C LYS A 40 0.71 9.86 12.77
N GLY A 41 1.50 10.88 12.47
CA GLY A 41 1.18 12.27 12.82
C GLY A 41 -0.10 12.80 12.13
N LEU A 42 -0.63 12.07 11.14
CA LEU A 42 -1.85 12.41 10.40
C LEU A 42 -3.04 11.52 10.77
N ASP A 43 -3.00 10.78 11.89
CA ASP A 43 -4.16 10.00 12.34
C ASP A 43 -5.24 10.87 13.02
N ASP A 44 -4.92 12.10 13.40
CA ASP A 44 -5.85 13.07 13.99
C ASP A 44 -6.11 14.22 13.01
N CYS A 45 -6.88 13.92 11.96
CA CYS A 45 -7.28 14.91 10.97
C CYS A 45 -8.52 15.69 11.44
N ASP A 46 -8.47 17.02 11.28
CA ASP A 46 -9.55 17.96 11.60
C ASP A 46 -10.89 17.66 10.87
N HIS A 47 -11.92 18.43 11.23
CA HIS A 47 -13.28 18.37 10.68
C HIS A 47 -13.37 18.19 9.16
N PHE A 48 -14.43 17.49 8.74
CA PHE A 48 -14.77 17.21 7.33
C PHE A 48 -14.75 18.47 6.46
N LEU A 49 -13.77 18.52 5.55
CA LEU A 49 -13.55 19.58 4.58
C LEU A 49 -13.27 18.91 3.22
N PRO A 50 -14.33 18.56 2.47
CA PRO A 50 -14.22 17.73 1.28
C PRO A 50 -13.33 18.37 0.21
N ILE A 51 -12.38 17.60 -0.30
CA ILE A 51 -11.54 18.01 -1.43
C ILE A 51 -11.55 16.95 -2.53
N CYS A 52 -11.38 17.40 -3.76
CA CYS A 52 -11.04 16.53 -4.88
C CYS A 52 -9.56 16.72 -5.17
N ALA A 53 -8.84 15.64 -5.44
CA ALA A 53 -7.47 15.70 -5.89
C ALA A 53 -7.24 14.72 -7.05
N ALA A 54 -6.25 15.04 -7.87
CA ALA A 54 -5.85 14.26 -9.02
C ALA A 54 -4.38 13.81 -8.90
N TYR A 55 -4.11 12.61 -9.38
CA TYR A 55 -2.76 12.09 -9.55
C TYR A 55 -2.69 11.39 -10.90
N THR A 56 -1.83 11.88 -11.79
CA THR A 56 -1.76 11.44 -13.19
C THR A 56 -3.08 11.62 -13.93
N ASN A 57 -3.88 10.55 -14.09
CA ASN A 57 -5.22 10.57 -14.69
C ASN A 57 -6.32 10.08 -13.73
N GLU A 58 -5.96 9.80 -12.47
CA GLU A 58 -6.90 9.37 -11.43
C GLU A 58 -7.42 10.61 -10.69
N HIS A 59 -8.72 10.60 -10.37
CA HIS A 59 -9.35 11.60 -9.52
C HIS A 59 -9.88 10.90 -8.27
N GLN A 60 -9.62 11.46 -7.10
CA GLN A 60 -10.03 10.88 -5.84
C GLN A 60 -10.57 11.95 -4.89
N PHE A 61 -11.66 11.61 -4.25
CA PHE A 61 -12.26 12.40 -3.19
C PHE A 61 -11.58 12.10 -1.84
N PHE A 62 -11.30 13.15 -1.08
CA PHE A 62 -10.79 13.05 0.29
C PHE A 62 -11.69 13.82 1.25
N TYR A 63 -11.87 13.26 2.46
CA TYR A 63 -12.70 13.84 3.51
C TYR A 63 -12.12 15.13 4.11
N SER A 64 -10.80 15.28 4.01
CA SER A 64 -10.06 16.48 4.42
C SER A 64 -8.73 16.59 3.66
N HIS A 65 -8.09 17.75 3.74
CA HIS A 65 -6.72 17.93 3.25
C HIS A 65 -5.71 17.05 4.00
N CYS A 66 -5.95 16.79 5.28
CA CYS A 66 -5.10 15.92 6.09
C CYS A 66 -5.19 14.46 5.62
N ASP A 67 -6.38 13.97 5.26
CA ASP A 67 -6.54 12.62 4.68
C ASP A 67 -5.77 12.46 3.38
N MET A 68 -5.77 13.50 2.53
CA MET A 68 -4.97 13.50 1.30
C MET A 68 -3.48 13.43 1.63
N LEU A 69 -2.98 14.25 2.55
CA LEU A 69 -1.57 14.20 2.97
C LEU A 69 -1.19 12.85 3.57
N ARG A 70 -2.09 12.20 4.31
CA ARG A 70 -1.88 10.87 4.88
C ARG A 70 -1.72 9.84 3.78
N GLU A 71 -2.57 9.89 2.75
CA GLU A 71 -2.47 9.02 1.58
C GLU A 71 -1.20 9.27 0.78
N ILE A 72 -0.80 10.54 0.58
CA ILE A 72 0.47 10.92 -0.04
C ILE A 72 1.63 10.29 0.75
N CYS A 73 1.60 10.40 2.07
CA CYS A 73 2.63 9.85 2.94
C CYS A 73 2.72 8.32 2.85
N LEU A 74 1.58 7.60 2.85
CA LEU A 74 1.55 6.14 2.84
C LEU A 74 1.87 5.53 1.46
N THR A 75 1.48 6.19 0.38
CA THR A 75 1.56 5.64 -0.99
C THR A 75 2.66 6.27 -1.84
N GLY A 76 3.13 7.47 -1.47
CA GLY A 76 4.04 8.28 -2.28
C GLY A 76 3.39 8.90 -3.53
N LYS A 77 2.07 8.77 -3.73
CA LYS A 77 1.35 9.45 -4.81
C LYS A 77 1.26 10.94 -4.53
N ASP A 78 1.73 11.80 -5.42
CA ASP A 78 1.68 13.27 -5.29
C ASP A 78 0.30 13.80 -5.70
N TRP A 79 -0.71 13.56 -4.86
CA TRP A 79 -2.07 14.05 -5.08
C TRP A 79 -2.12 15.58 -5.07
N LYS A 80 -2.71 16.18 -6.11
CA LYS A 80 -2.86 17.64 -6.25
C LYS A 80 -4.32 18.02 -6.24
N MET A 81 -4.67 19.09 -5.52
CA MET A 81 -6.06 19.58 -5.49
C MET A 81 -6.59 19.82 -6.92
N ASP A 82 -7.85 19.43 -7.12
CA ASP A 82 -8.57 19.54 -8.38
C ASP A 82 -10.02 19.99 -8.13
N PHE A 83 -10.75 20.27 -9.20
CA PHE A 83 -12.15 20.70 -9.13
C PHE A 83 -13.05 19.58 -8.64
N LEU A 84 -13.94 19.89 -7.68
CA LEU A 84 -14.91 18.93 -7.12
C LEU A 84 -15.78 18.25 -8.19
N SER A 85 -16.01 18.92 -9.33
CA SER A 85 -16.72 18.37 -10.48
C SER A 85 -16.03 17.14 -11.08
N HIS A 86 -14.70 17.05 -11.04
CA HIS A 86 -13.96 15.90 -11.57
C HIS A 86 -14.07 14.65 -10.69
N CYS A 87 -14.29 14.84 -9.38
CA CYS A 87 -14.62 13.75 -8.45
C CYS A 87 -16.14 13.47 -8.39
N ASN A 88 -16.94 14.11 -9.25
CA ASN A 88 -18.41 14.02 -9.23
C ASN A 88 -19.04 14.34 -7.87
N VAL A 89 -18.42 15.26 -7.11
CA VAL A 89 -18.93 15.71 -5.81
C VAL A 89 -19.50 17.11 -5.96
N SER A 90 -20.76 17.29 -5.59
CA SER A 90 -21.41 18.61 -5.53
C SER A 90 -21.04 19.27 -4.20
N LYS A 91 -20.72 20.57 -4.20
CA LYS A 91 -20.82 21.33 -2.95
C LYS A 91 -22.28 21.31 -2.53
N LEU A 92 -22.55 20.72 -1.36
CA LEU A 92 -23.84 20.81 -0.66
C LEU A 92 -24.23 22.28 -0.45
#